data_AF-A0A1J4WZE7-F1
#
_entry.id   AF-A0A1J4WZE7-F1
#
_cell.length_a   1.000
_cell.length_b   1.000
_cell.length_c   1.000
_cell.angle_alpha   90.00
_cell.angle_beta   90.00
_cell.angle_gamma   90.00
#
_symmetry.space_group_name_H-M   'P 1'
#
loop_
_entity.id
_entity.type
_entity.pdbx_description
1 polymer ?
#
loop_
_entity_poly.entity_id
_entity_poly.type
_entity_poly.pdbx_seq_one_letter_code
_entity_poly.pdbx_strand_id
1 'polypeptide(L)'
;MKLRSSRKGFTLIELLLVIGIIAILASIVIVAINPTKQMGDARNAQRRSDVNTILNAIYQYAIDNNGTMPGCLATGTGGNICLKGSSCTGVTGGCDLDSLTTSYIVDLPRDPSGATGNDTNYDVAITSGRVTVSAPGAEQSQTISVTR
;
A
#
# COMPACT_ATOMS: atom_id res chain seq x y z
N MET A 1 57.11 -38.86 17.76
CA MET A 1 57.36 -37.42 18.01
C MET A 1 56.08 -36.65 17.70
N LYS A 2 55.37 -36.13 18.72
CA LYS A 2 54.09 -35.42 18.55
C LYS A 2 54.37 -33.92 18.41
N LEU A 3 54.21 -33.37 17.21
CA LEU A 3 54.33 -31.93 16.95
C LEU A 3 53.13 -31.21 17.61
N ARG A 4 53.38 -30.42 18.66
CA ARG A 4 52.36 -29.53 19.24
C ARG A 4 52.13 -28.36 18.29
N SER A 5 50.94 -28.29 17.71
CA SER A 5 50.48 -27.14 16.94
C SER A 5 50.23 -25.96 17.89
N SER A 6 51.00 -24.88 17.73
CA SER A 6 50.78 -23.63 18.46
C SER A 6 49.57 -22.92 17.84
N ARG A 7 48.45 -22.90 18.56
CA ARG A 7 47.28 -22.12 18.15
C ARG A 7 47.57 -20.65 18.45
N LYS A 8 47.76 -19.85 17.39
CA LYS A 8 47.82 -18.38 17.51
C LYS A 8 46.44 -17.87 17.93
N GLY A 9 46.40 -17.08 19.00
CA GLY A 9 45.20 -16.36 19.42
C GLY A 9 45.08 -15.02 18.68
N PHE A 10 43.86 -14.47 18.65
CA PHE A 10 43.63 -13.12 18.16
C PHE A 10 44.23 -12.08 19.11
N THR A 11 44.81 -11.03 18.56
CA THR A 11 45.26 -9.86 19.30
C THR A 11 44.12 -8.85 19.47
N LEU A 12 44.19 -8.03 20.52
CA LEU A 12 43.20 -6.96 20.75
C LEU A 12 43.20 -5.93 19.62
N ILE A 13 44.36 -5.69 18.99
CA ILE A 13 44.48 -4.74 17.87
C ILE A 13 43.80 -5.27 16.60
N GLU A 14 43.88 -6.58 16.34
CA GLU A 14 43.15 -7.21 15.23
C GLU A 14 41.64 -7.10 15.44
N LEU A 15 41.15 -7.34 16.67
CA LEU A 15 39.73 -7.19 16.97
C LEU A 15 39.25 -5.74 16.79
N LEU A 16 40.04 -4.78 17.27
CA LEU A 16 39.72 -3.35 17.17
C LEU A 16 39.68 -2.86 15.71
N LEU A 17 40.62 -3.32 14.89
CA LEU A 17 40.65 -2.98 13.46
C LEU A 17 39.45 -3.58 12.71
N VAL A 18 39.05 -4.81 13.04
CA VAL A 18 37.90 -5.47 12.41
C VAL A 18 36.60 -4.74 12.72
N ILE A 19 36.32 -4.40 13.98
CA ILE A 19 35.10 -3.66 14.32
C ILE A 19 35.09 -2.26 13.70
N GLY A 20 36.26 -1.62 13.55
CA GLY A 20 36.41 -0.34 12.86
C GLY A 20 36.03 -0.44 11.38
N ILE A 21 36.53 -1.45 10.68
CA ILE A 21 36.19 -1.68 9.26
C ILE A 21 34.71 -2.04 9.11
N ILE A 22 34.15 -2.88 9.99
CA ILE A 22 32.72 -3.24 9.97
C ILE A 22 31.85 -1.99 10.13
N ALA A 23 32.19 -1.07 11.04
CA ALA A 23 31.44 0.16 11.24
C ALA A 23 31.44 1.05 9.98
N ILE A 24 32.58 1.17 9.30
CA ILE A 24 32.69 1.94 8.05
C ILE A 24 31.84 1.30 6.95
N LEU A 25 31.99 -0.01 6.72
CA LEU A 25 31.22 -0.74 5.71
C LEU A 25 29.71 -0.67 5.98
N ALA A 26 29.30 -0.83 7.24
CA ALA A 26 27.88 -0.74 7.63
C ALA A 26 27.27 0.62 7.29
N SER A 27 27.99 1.72 7.53
CA SER A 27 27.50 3.07 7.22
C SER A 27 27.29 3.27 5.71
N ILE A 28 28.21 2.79 4.87
CA ILE A 28 28.10 2.86 3.41
C ILE A 28 26.89 2.05 2.91
N VAL A 29 26.69 0.84 3.45
CA VAL A 29 25.57 -0.02 3.06
C VAL A 29 24.23 0.62 3.38
N ILE A 30 24.06 1.24 4.55
CA ILE A 30 22.80 1.90 4.94
C ILE A 30 22.43 3.03 3.96
N VAL A 31 23.41 3.85 3.57
CA VAL A 31 23.19 4.92 2.58
C VAL A 31 22.83 4.34 1.21
N ALA A 32 23.48 3.24 0.81
CA ALA A 32 23.25 2.60 -0.49
C ALA A 32 21.85 1.99 -0.63
N ILE A 33 21.27 1.42 0.43
CA ILE A 33 19.96 0.73 0.34
C ILE A 33 18.75 1.68 0.35
N ASN A 34 18.92 2.95 0.73
CA ASN A 34 17.85 3.96 0.81
C ASN A 34 16.53 3.41 1.39
N PRO A 35 16.48 3.14 2.71
CA PRO A 35 15.34 2.46 3.33
C PRO A 35 14.02 3.22 3.15
N THR A 36 14.07 4.56 3.11
CA THR A 36 12.90 5.41 2.87
C THR A 36 12.26 5.12 1.52
N LYS A 37 13.07 4.93 0.47
CA LYS A 37 12.57 4.56 -0.86
C LYS A 37 11.91 3.18 -0.81
N GLN A 38 12.56 2.18 -0.22
CA GLN A 38 12.01 0.81 -0.16
C GLN A 38 10.67 0.75 0.59
N MET A 39 10.54 1.52 1.68
CA MET A 39 9.26 1.62 2.42
C MET A 39 8.15 2.23 1.55
N GLY A 40 8.46 3.29 0.79
CA GLY A 40 7.50 3.89 -0.15
C GLY A 40 7.12 2.95 -1.30
N ASP A 41 8.08 2.17 -1.83
CA ASP A 41 7.82 1.18 -2.87
C ASP A 41 6.91 0.05 -2.36
N ALA A 42 7.12 -0.41 -1.13
CA ALA A 42 6.26 -1.40 -0.49
C ALA A 42 4.82 -0.89 -0.29
N ARG A 43 4.66 0.35 0.18
CA ARG A 43 3.33 0.99 0.31
C ARG A 43 2.65 1.19 -1.05
N ASN A 44 3.41 1.58 -2.07
CA ASN A 44 2.89 1.69 -3.44
C ASN A 44 2.49 0.32 -4.03
N ALA A 45 3.21 -0.76 -3.71
CA ALA A 45 2.81 -2.11 -4.10
C ALA A 45 1.47 -2.51 -3.44
N GLN A 46 1.29 -2.20 -2.15
CA GLN A 46 0.02 -2.40 -1.45
C GLN A 46 -1.11 -1.61 -2.12
N ARG A 47 -0.92 -0.31 -2.38
CA ARG A 47 -1.89 0.54 -3.08
C ARG A 47 -2.31 -0.02 -4.44
N ARG A 48 -1.37 -0.55 -5.22
CA ARG A 48 -1.66 -1.20 -6.51
C ARG A 48 -2.55 -2.42 -6.33
N SER A 49 -2.30 -3.24 -5.31
CA SER A 49 -3.16 -4.38 -4.98
C SER A 49 -4.56 -3.90 -4.56
N ASP A 50 -4.62 -2.88 -3.73
CA ASP A 50 -5.86 -2.35 -3.16
C ASP A 50 -6.77 -1.77 -4.24
N VAL A 51 -6.26 -0.91 -5.13
CA VAL A 51 -7.07 -0.33 -6.23
C VAL A 51 -7.62 -1.39 -7.18
N ASN A 52 -6.84 -2.45 -7.45
CA ASN A 52 -7.32 -3.58 -8.27
C ASN A 52 -8.38 -4.39 -7.53
N THR A 53 -8.21 -4.61 -6.23
CA THR A 53 -9.16 -5.35 -5.40
C THR A 53 -10.51 -4.62 -5.36
N ILE A 54 -10.49 -3.31 -5.13
CA ILE A 54 -11.68 -2.45 -5.13
C ILE A 54 -12.35 -2.49 -6.50
N LEU A 55 -11.60 -2.29 -7.58
CA LEU A 55 -12.13 -2.29 -8.95
C LEU A 55 -12.80 -3.64 -9.27
N ASN A 56 -12.13 -4.75 -8.96
CA ASN A 56 -12.67 -6.09 -9.19
C ASN A 56 -13.96 -6.33 -8.39
N ALA A 57 -14.03 -5.88 -7.14
CA ALA A 57 -15.25 -5.97 -6.33
C ALA A 57 -16.41 -5.16 -6.94
N ILE A 58 -16.13 -3.94 -7.44
CA ILE A 58 -17.13 -3.11 -8.13
C ILE A 58 -17.68 -3.82 -9.38
N TYR A 59 -16.82 -4.38 -10.22
CA TYR A 59 -17.27 -5.08 -11.42
C TYR A 59 -17.97 -6.40 -11.12
N GLN A 60 -17.53 -7.13 -10.10
CA GLN A 60 -18.21 -8.36 -9.68
C GLN A 60 -19.63 -8.04 -9.19
N TYR A 61 -19.79 -6.99 -8.38
CA TYR A 61 -21.11 -6.49 -7.98
C TYR A 61 -21.96 -6.14 -9.21
N ALA A 62 -21.41 -5.40 -10.17
CA ALA A 62 -22.15 -4.99 -11.35
C ALA A 62 -22.59 -6.20 -12.19
N ILE A 63 -21.76 -7.24 -12.32
CA ILE A 63 -22.12 -8.49 -13.02
C ILE A 63 -23.32 -9.16 -12.34
N ASP A 64 -23.28 -9.26 -11.02
CA ASP A 64 -24.31 -9.95 -10.25
C ASP A 64 -25.61 -9.13 -10.09
N ASN A 65 -25.55 -7.81 -10.33
CA ASN A 65 -26.69 -6.87 -10.24
C ASN A 65 -27.10 -6.27 -11.60
N ASN A 66 -27.02 -7.07 -12.67
CA ASN A 66 -27.52 -6.71 -14.02
C ASN A 66 -26.90 -5.41 -14.61
N GLY A 67 -25.64 -5.12 -14.29
CA GLY A 67 -24.91 -3.94 -14.74
C GLY A 67 -25.10 -2.71 -13.85
N THR A 68 -25.84 -2.82 -12.74
CA THR A 68 -26.03 -1.73 -11.79
C THR A 68 -24.76 -1.52 -10.97
N MET A 69 -24.25 -0.30 -10.94
CA MET A 69 -23.06 0.05 -10.16
C MET A 69 -23.39 0.16 -8.66
N PRO A 70 -22.45 -0.14 -7.76
CA PRO A 70 -22.65 -0.05 -6.31
C PRO A 70 -22.64 1.40 -5.82
N GLY A 71 -23.39 1.66 -4.74
CA GLY A 71 -23.25 2.88 -3.94
C GLY A 71 -23.36 4.19 -4.73
N CYS A 72 -22.41 5.10 -4.49
CA CYS A 72 -22.38 6.41 -5.16
C CYS A 72 -22.20 6.34 -6.68
N LEU A 73 -21.64 5.24 -7.21
CA LEU A 73 -21.39 5.08 -8.64
C LEU A 73 -22.68 4.82 -9.41
N ALA A 74 -23.73 4.31 -8.74
CA ALA A 74 -25.06 4.13 -9.33
C ALA A 74 -25.65 5.46 -9.85
N THR A 75 -25.35 6.57 -9.17
CA THR A 75 -25.80 7.92 -9.54
C THR A 75 -24.79 8.65 -10.43
N GLY A 76 -23.78 7.96 -10.96
CA GLY A 76 -22.73 8.55 -11.78
C GLY A 76 -21.78 9.48 -11.00
N THR A 77 -21.79 9.40 -9.67
CA THR A 77 -20.97 10.26 -8.80
C THR A 77 -19.72 9.50 -8.38
N GLY A 78 -18.57 10.18 -8.39
CA GLY A 78 -17.30 9.68 -7.85
C GLY A 78 -16.93 10.41 -6.56
N GLY A 79 -15.99 9.86 -5.81
CA GLY A 79 -15.61 10.39 -4.52
C GLY A 79 -14.55 9.58 -3.80
N ASN A 80 -14.14 10.08 -2.65
CA ASN A 80 -13.26 9.37 -1.75
C ASN A 80 -14.04 8.24 -1.05
N ILE A 81 -13.52 7.02 -1.08
CA ILE A 81 -14.19 5.85 -0.54
C ILE A 81 -14.19 5.94 0.99
N CYS A 82 -15.38 5.84 1.59
CA CYS A 82 -15.51 5.79 3.04
C CYS A 82 -15.63 4.35 3.57
N LEU A 83 -15.33 4.15 4.87
CA LEU A 83 -15.44 2.84 5.51
C LEU A 83 -16.88 2.35 5.67
N LYS A 84 -17.01 1.01 5.73
CA LYS A 84 -18.24 0.27 5.99
C LYS A 84 -19.05 0.87 7.15
N GLY A 85 -20.35 1.07 6.97
CA GLY A 85 -21.27 1.53 8.01
C GLY A 85 -21.09 2.99 8.46
N SER A 86 -20.20 3.75 7.81
CA SER A 86 -20.12 5.20 7.98
C SER A 86 -20.93 5.84 6.86
N SER A 87 -21.86 6.78 7.15
CA SER A 87 -22.60 7.52 6.11
C SER A 87 -21.70 8.53 5.38
N CYS A 88 -20.46 8.14 5.11
CA CYS A 88 -19.31 8.97 4.75
C CYS A 88 -19.18 10.26 5.57
N THR A 89 -19.65 10.25 6.83
CA THR A 89 -19.67 11.44 7.66
C THR A 89 -18.23 11.86 7.98
N GLY A 90 -17.88 13.09 7.62
CA GLY A 90 -16.52 13.61 7.75
C GLY A 90 -15.60 13.33 6.56
N VAL A 91 -16.09 12.68 5.50
CA VAL A 91 -15.33 12.47 4.25
C VAL A 91 -15.88 13.43 3.20
N THR A 92 -15.04 14.38 2.75
CA THR A 92 -15.46 15.37 1.73
C THR A 92 -15.66 14.69 0.39
N GLY A 93 -16.87 14.77 -0.16
CA GLY A 93 -17.20 14.06 -1.41
C GLY A 93 -17.12 12.54 -1.24
N GLY A 94 -17.50 12.02 -0.08
CA GLY A 94 -17.41 10.60 0.22
C GLY A 94 -18.31 9.73 -0.66
N CYS A 95 -17.80 8.56 -1.03
CA CYS A 95 -18.50 7.50 -1.73
C CYS A 95 -18.66 6.30 -0.81
N ASP A 96 -19.92 5.95 -0.50
CA ASP A 96 -20.23 4.77 0.28
C ASP A 96 -20.31 3.55 -0.65
N LEU A 97 -19.48 2.54 -0.36
CA LEU A 97 -19.43 1.26 -1.06
C LEU A 97 -19.75 0.09 -0.12
N ASP A 98 -20.50 0.31 0.96
CA ASP A 98 -20.90 -0.71 1.95
C ASP A 98 -21.50 -1.97 1.29
N SER A 99 -22.28 -1.78 0.22
CA SER A 99 -22.86 -2.85 -0.60
C SER A 99 -21.85 -3.85 -1.19
N LEU A 100 -20.56 -3.49 -1.29
CA LEU A 100 -19.50 -4.38 -1.73
C LEU A 100 -18.99 -5.28 -0.62
N THR A 101 -19.04 -4.77 0.61
CA THR A 101 -18.51 -5.49 1.77
C THR A 101 -19.34 -6.76 2.01
N THR A 102 -18.78 -7.74 2.72
CA THR A 102 -19.41 -9.04 3.04
C THR A 102 -19.60 -10.02 1.87
N SER A 103 -19.86 -9.55 0.64
CA SER A 103 -20.10 -10.44 -0.52
C SER A 103 -19.00 -10.41 -1.58
N TYR A 104 -18.40 -9.25 -1.83
CA TYR A 104 -17.41 -9.05 -2.91
C TYR A 104 -16.02 -8.72 -2.38
N ILE A 105 -15.96 -8.15 -1.18
CA ILE A 105 -14.74 -7.86 -0.45
C ILE A 105 -14.98 -8.01 1.05
N VAL A 106 -13.99 -8.49 1.79
CA VAL A 106 -14.11 -8.70 3.26
C VAL A 106 -14.24 -7.36 3.98
N ASP A 107 -13.37 -6.42 3.64
CA ASP A 107 -13.37 -5.04 4.14
C ASP A 107 -12.77 -4.11 3.09
N LEU A 108 -13.11 -2.82 3.14
CA LEU A 108 -12.57 -1.83 2.22
C LEU A 108 -11.11 -1.54 2.58
N PRO A 109 -10.16 -1.68 1.64
CA PRO A 109 -8.76 -1.36 1.90
C PRO A 109 -8.59 0.09 2.35
N ARG A 110 -7.61 0.31 3.21
CA ARG A 110 -7.24 1.64 3.70
C ARG A 110 -5.82 1.96 3.27
N ASP A 111 -5.59 3.16 2.75
CA ASP A 111 -4.25 3.61 2.38
C ASP A 111 -3.31 3.52 3.60
N PRO A 112 -2.11 2.93 3.44
CA PRO A 112 -1.20 2.67 4.55
C PRO A 112 -0.65 3.92 5.24
N SER A 113 -0.79 5.11 4.65
CA SER A 113 -0.30 6.36 5.25
C SER A 113 -1.30 7.52 5.21
N GLY A 114 -2.28 7.50 4.30
CA GLY A 114 -3.22 8.61 4.08
C GLY A 114 -4.61 8.40 4.68
N ALA A 115 -4.97 7.18 5.09
CA ALA A 115 -6.31 6.91 5.62
C ALA A 115 -6.51 7.56 7.00
N THR A 116 -7.59 8.33 7.17
CA THR A 116 -7.90 9.05 8.43
C THR A 116 -9.36 8.88 8.82
N GLY A 117 -9.63 8.46 10.06
CA GLY A 117 -11.01 8.18 10.49
C GLY A 117 -11.74 7.25 9.51
N ASN A 118 -12.83 7.73 8.92
CA ASN A 118 -13.65 7.01 7.93
C ASN A 118 -13.12 7.11 6.49
N ASP A 119 -12.15 7.98 6.22
CA ASP A 119 -11.53 8.17 4.91
C ASP A 119 -10.52 7.03 4.66
N THR A 120 -10.73 6.28 3.58
CA THR A 120 -9.79 5.22 3.16
C THR A 120 -8.61 5.75 2.36
N ASN A 121 -8.71 6.99 1.87
CA ASN A 121 -7.78 7.68 0.99
C ASN A 121 -7.55 6.93 -0.34
N TYR A 122 -8.61 6.27 -0.81
CA TYR A 122 -8.76 5.78 -2.18
C TYR A 122 -9.95 6.50 -2.81
N ASP A 123 -9.80 6.92 -4.06
CA ASP A 123 -10.87 7.61 -4.78
C ASP A 123 -11.43 6.69 -5.87
N VAL A 124 -12.72 6.85 -6.15
CA VAL A 124 -13.40 6.19 -7.25
C VAL A 124 -14.13 7.20 -8.11
N ALA A 125 -14.10 7.00 -9.43
CA ALA A 125 -14.81 7.83 -10.39
C ALA A 125 -15.41 6.98 -11.49
N ILE A 126 -16.51 7.45 -12.07
CA ILE A 126 -17.12 6.85 -13.26
C ILE A 126 -17.19 7.90 -14.37
N THR A 127 -16.58 7.57 -15.52
CA THR A 127 -16.54 8.45 -16.69
C THR A 127 -16.96 7.66 -17.91
N SER A 128 -18.05 8.07 -18.57
CA SER A 128 -18.56 7.39 -19.77
C SER A 128 -18.75 5.87 -19.60
N GLY A 129 -19.23 5.45 -18.41
CA GLY A 129 -19.46 4.03 -18.08
C GLY A 129 -18.22 3.23 -17.67
N ARG A 130 -17.05 3.86 -17.59
CA ARG A 130 -15.80 3.25 -17.13
C ARG A 130 -15.50 3.65 -15.70
N VAL A 131 -15.20 2.67 -14.85
CA VAL A 131 -14.85 2.92 -13.44
C VAL A 131 -13.35 3.06 -13.33
N THR A 132 -12.91 4.11 -12.67
CA THR A 132 -11.52 4.36 -12.31
C THR A 132 -11.38 4.37 -10.80
N VAL A 133 -10.43 3.59 -10.27
CA VAL A 133 -10.04 3.64 -8.86
C VAL A 133 -8.62 4.18 -8.79
N SER A 134 -8.37 5.15 -7.91
CA SER A 134 -7.07 5.80 -7.76
C SER A 134 -6.62 5.87 -6.31
N ALA A 135 -5.30 5.81 -6.11
CA ALA A 135 -4.65 5.99 -4.81
C ALA A 135 -3.95 7.36 -4.77
N PRO A 136 -4.60 8.43 -4.30
CA PRO A 136 -3.99 9.77 -4.22
C PRO A 136 -2.76 9.82 -3.29
N GLY A 137 -2.66 8.90 -2.32
CA GLY A 137 -1.52 8.79 -1.41
C GLY A 137 -0.25 8.19 -2.02
N ALA A 138 -0.19 7.94 -3.33
CA ALA A 138 0.96 7.34 -3.98
C ALA A 138 2.25 8.16 -3.77
N GLU A 139 3.32 7.47 -3.35
CA GLU A 139 4.58 8.10 -2.99
C GLU A 139 5.56 8.13 -4.17
N GLN A 140 6.63 8.93 -4.03
CA GLN A 140 7.71 9.05 -5.01
C GLN A 140 7.23 9.57 -6.38
N SER A 141 6.24 10.47 -6.38
CA SER A 141 5.64 11.06 -7.59
C SER A 141 5.08 10.02 -8.56
N GLN A 142 4.71 8.83 -8.07
CA GLN A 142 4.00 7.84 -8.87
C GLN A 142 2.50 8.15 -8.88
N THR A 143 1.85 7.82 -9.99
CA THR A 143 0.39 7.80 -10.08
C THR A 143 -0.05 6.34 -10.11
N ILE A 144 -0.94 5.97 -9.19
CA ILE A 144 -1.51 4.63 -9.12
C ILE A 144 -3.02 4.76 -9.33
N SER A 145 -3.46 4.34 -10.51
CA SER A 145 -4.88 4.23 -10.85
C SER A 145 -5.10 3.06 -11.79
N VAL A 146 -6.31 2.51 -11.75
CA VAL A 146 -6.76 1.44 -12.66
C VAL A 146 -8.14 1.80 -13.16
N THR A 147 -8.33 1.70 -14.48
CA THR A 147 -9.61 1.97 -15.15
C THR A 147 -10.02 0.73 -15.92
N ARG A 148 -11.32 0.41 -15.90
CA ARG A 148 -11.90 -0.63 -16.72
C ARG A 148 -13.17 -0.14 -17.42
#